data_AF-A0A0J7JVH7-F1
#
_entry.id   AF-A0A0J7JVH7-F1
#
_cell.length_a   1.000
_cell.length_b   1.000
_cell.length_c   1.000
_cell.angle_alpha   90.00
_cell.angle_beta   90.00
_cell.angle_gamma   90.00
#
_symmetry.space_group_name_H-M   'P 1'
#
loop_
_entity.id
_entity.type
_entity.pdbx_description
1 polymer ?
#
loop_
_entity_poly.entity_id
_entity_poly.type
_entity_poly.pdbx_seq_one_letter_code
_entity_poly.pdbx_strand_id
1 'polypeptide(L)' 'MEELHALARKNFPPRHVIVRGYDDLWQADVVEMRPYARFNKGHNYILTVIDVLSKYAWAVPLK' A
#
# COMPACT_ATOMS: atom_id res chain seq x y z
N MET A 1 3.45 -32.68 -28.10
CA MET A 1 4.05 -31.33 -28.19
C MET A 1 3.73 -30.65 -26.87
N GLU A 2 4.67 -30.69 -25.94
CA GLU A 2 4.49 -30.19 -24.58
C GLU A 2 5.34 -28.93 -24.48
N GLU A 3 4.69 -27.77 -24.38
CA GLU A 3 5.32 -26.46 -24.46
C GLU A 3 6.34 -26.23 -23.34
N LEU A 4 7.59 -25.98 -23.72
CA LEU A 4 8.75 -25.74 -22.85
C LEU A 4 8.81 -24.29 -22.34
N HIS A 5 7.68 -23.68 -21.99
CA HIS A 5 7.57 -22.28 -21.58
C HIS A 5 6.87 -22.10 -20.23
N ALA A 6 7.34 -22.81 -19.19
CA ALA A 6 7.00 -22.44 -17.82
C ALA A 6 7.96 -21.34 -17.34
N LEU A 7 7.43 -20.18 -16.92
CA LEU A 7 8.22 -19.14 -16.26
C LEU A 7 8.93 -19.72 -15.04
N ALA A 8 10.27 -19.62 -14.98
CA ALA A 8 11.04 -20.02 -13.82
C ALA A 8 10.68 -19.11 -12.62
N ARG A 9 9.79 -19.58 -11.74
CA ARG A 9 9.43 -18.86 -10.51
C ARG A 9 10.59 -18.95 -9.52
N LYS A 10 11.30 -17.84 -9.34
CA LYS A 10 12.28 -17.69 -8.25
C LYS A 10 11.57 -17.07 -7.04
N ASN A 11 11.36 -17.88 -6.01
CA ASN A 11 10.80 -17.39 -4.75
C ASN A 11 11.91 -16.69 -3.96
N PHE A 12 11.77 -15.39 -3.77
CA PHE A 12 12.61 -14.63 -2.83
C PHE A 12 11.95 -14.69 -1.44
N PRO A 13 12.70 -14.91 -0.35
CA PRO A 13 12.12 -14.88 0.98
C PRO A 13 11.56 -13.49 1.27
N PRO A 14 10.27 -13.35 1.60
CA PRO A 14 9.72 -12.06 1.99
C PRO A 14 10.28 -11.62 3.34
N ARG A 15 10.41 -10.31 3.55
CA ARG A 15 10.76 -9.76 4.86
C ARG A 15 9.54 -9.86 5.77
N HIS A 16 9.68 -10.51 6.92
CA HIS A 16 8.63 -10.54 7.93
C HIS A 16 8.48 -9.18 8.59
N VAL A 17 7.24 -8.69 8.69
CA VAL A 17 6.90 -7.53 9.50
C VAL A 17 6.52 -8.06 10.89
N ILE A 18 7.33 -7.72 11.90
CA ILE A 18 7.12 -8.13 13.29
C ILE A 18 6.58 -6.94 14.07
N VAL A 19 5.40 -7.09 14.65
CA VAL A 19 4.74 -6.07 15.50
C VAL A 19 4.68 -6.60 16.93
N ARG A 20 5.15 -5.84 17.92
CA ARG A 20 5.23 -6.30 19.33
C ARG A 20 4.07 -5.81 20.20
N GLY A 21 3.32 -4.79 19.76
CA GLY A 21 2.17 -4.23 20.49
C GLY A 21 1.25 -3.35 19.64
N TYR A 22 0.22 -2.77 20.27
CA TYR A 22 -0.57 -1.69 19.66
C TYR A 22 0.30 -0.44 19.49
N ASP A 23 0.11 0.29 18.39
CA ASP A 23 0.86 1.49 18.00
C ASP A 23 2.37 1.31 17.72
N ASP A 24 2.82 0.06 17.60
CA ASP A 24 4.25 -0.25 17.40
C ASP A 24 4.71 0.01 15.96
N LEU A 25 3.79 -0.09 14.99
CA LEU A 25 4.09 0.11 13.58
C LEU A 25 2.89 0.64 12.83
N TRP A 26 3.05 1.82 12.23
CA TRP A 26 2.10 2.40 11.29
C TRP A 26 2.72 2.41 9.90
N GLN A 27 1.94 2.01 8.90
CA GLN A 27 2.32 2.06 7.50
C GLN A 27 1.65 3.25 6.85
N ALA A 28 2.42 4.10 6.19
CA ALA A 28 1.88 5.25 5.46
C ALA A 28 2.28 5.17 3.98
N ASP A 29 1.35 5.54 3.11
CA ASP A 29 1.56 5.60 1.67
C ASP A 29 0.84 6.82 1.06
N VAL A 30 1.27 7.24 -0.11
CA VAL A 30 0.67 8.38 -0.83
C VAL A 30 0.10 7.91 -2.16
N VAL A 31 -1.20 8.09 -2.32
CA VAL A 31 -1.90 7.81 -3.57
C VAL A 31 -1.90 9.08 -4.42
N GLU A 32 -1.39 8.98 -5.65
CA GLU A 32 -1.46 10.05 -6.64
C GLU A 32 -2.85 10.12 -7.27
N MET A 33 -3.50 11.28 -7.11
CA MET A 33 -4.86 11.55 -7.57
C MET A 33 -4.90 12.67 -8.62
N ARG A 34 -3.76 13.11 -9.17
CA ARG A 34 -3.71 14.18 -10.19
C ARG A 34 -4.68 13.97 -11.36
N PRO A 35 -4.81 12.78 -11.98
CA PRO A 35 -5.77 12.54 -13.06
C PRO A 35 -7.23 12.67 -12.60
N TYR A 36 -7.47 12.51 -11.30
CA TYR A 36 -8.78 12.48 -10.66
C TYR A 36 -9.05 13.71 -9.80
N ALA A 37 -8.20 14.75 -9.86
CA ALA A 37 -8.30 15.94 -9.02
C ALA A 37 -9.67 16.62 -9.14
N ARG A 38 -10.29 16.59 -10.34
CA ARG A 38 -11.66 17.11 -10.56
C ARG A 38 -12.71 16.41 -9.71
N PHE A 39 -12.56 15.09 -9.49
CA PHE A 39 -13.45 14.29 -8.65
C PHE A 39 -13.05 14.35 -7.17
N ASN A 40 -11.78 14.61 -6.88
CA ASN A 40 -11.23 14.73 -5.53
C ASN A 40 -11.22 16.19 -5.00
N LYS A 41 -12.18 17.03 -5.42
CA LYS A 41 -12.30 18.43 -4.97
C LYS A 41 -11.03 19.27 -5.13
N GLY A 42 -10.22 18.97 -6.14
CA GLY A 42 -8.94 19.63 -6.43
C GLY A 42 -7.74 19.09 -5.64
N HIS A 43 -7.89 18.02 -4.86
CA HIS A 43 -6.77 17.41 -4.12
C HIS A 43 -6.00 16.44 -5.01
N ASN A 44 -4.71 16.68 -5.12
CA ASN A 44 -3.83 15.94 -6.01
C ASN A 44 -3.32 14.64 -5.42
N TYR A 45 -3.42 14.47 -4.10
CA TYR A 45 -2.93 13.29 -3.41
C TYR A 45 -3.83 12.91 -2.25
N ILE A 46 -3.74 11.66 -1.82
CA ILE A 46 -4.34 11.17 -0.58
C ILE A 46 -3.23 10.48 0.20
N LEU A 47 -2.98 10.94 1.42
CA LEU A 47 -2.18 10.21 2.39
C LEU A 47 -3.03 9.12 3.01
N THR A 48 -2.60 7.88 2.89
CA THR A 48 -3.18 6.74 3.59
C THR A 48 -2.27 6.35 4.74
N VAL A 49 -2.84 6.17 5.93
CA VAL A 49 -2.12 5.67 7.10
C VAL A 49 -2.88 4.46 7.61
N ILE A 50 -2.18 3.36 7.87
CA ILE A 50 -2.76 2.10 8.34
C ILE A 50 -2.01 1.69 9.60
N ASP A 51 -2.75 1.48 10.70
CA ASP A 51 -2.21 0.75 11.84
C ASP A 51 -2.10 -0.73 11.47
N VAL A 52 -0.87 -1.26 11.53
CA VAL A 52 -0.56 -2.61 11.09
C VAL A 52 -1.23 -3.66 11.99
N LEU A 53 -1.48 -3.36 13.27
CA LEU A 53 -2.11 -4.30 14.19
C LEU A 53 -3.64 -4.26 14.12
N SER A 54 -4.25 -3.09 14.32
CA SER A 54 -5.73 -2.97 14.35
C SER A 54 -6.38 -2.97 12.95
N LYS A 55 -5.57 -2.79 11.89
CA LYS A 55 -6.03 -2.57 10.50
C LYS A 55 -6.92 -1.33 10.34
N TYR A 56 -6.90 -0.44 11.32
CA TYR A 56 -7.55 0.85 11.20
C TYR A 56 -6.83 1.69 10.14
N ALA A 57 -7.60 2.33 9.25
CA ALA A 57 -7.06 3.12 8.15
C ALA A 57 -7.62 4.55 8.18
N TRP A 58 -6.73 5.51 7.94
CA TRP A 58 -7.06 6.92 7.72
C TRP A 58 -6.73 7.31 6.29
N ALA A 59 -7.59 8.13 5.68
CA ALA A 59 -7.36 8.72 4.38
C ALA A 59 -7.48 10.24 4.49
N VAL A 60 -6.36 10.94 4.31
CA VAL A 60 -6.29 12.39 4.45
C VAL A 60 -5.96 12.98 3.07
N PRO A 61 -6.84 13.81 2.49
CA PRO A 61 -6.57 14.44 1.22
C PRO A 61 -5.47 15.51 1.39
N LEU A 62 -4.51 15.53 0.48
CA LEU A 62 -3.45 16.53 0.41
C LEU A 62 -3.66 17.43 -0.81
N LYS A 63 -3.43 18.72 -0.62
CA LYS A 63 -3.69 19.75 -1.64
C LYS A 63 -2.56 19.83 -2.65
#